data_AF-A0A7V5RKL4-F1
#
_entry.id   AF-A0A7V5RKL4-F1
#
_cell.length_a   1.000
_cell.length_b   1.000
_cell.length_c   1.000
_cell.angle_alpha   90.00
_cell.angle_beta   90.00
_cell.angle_gamma   90.00
#
_symmetry.space_group_name_H-M   'P 1'
#
loop_
_entity.id
_entity.type
_entity.pdbx_description
1 polymer ?
#
loop_
_entity_poly.entity_id
_entity_poly.type
_entity_poly.pdbx_seq_one_letter_code
_entity_poly.pdbx_strand_id
1 'polypeptide(L)'
;GHGSAIAQCYNHIIMPLAAERDQLTQIRWGIADFRHRFKREPESIWLPETAINQKTLDLLTTFPSLKYLILSPHQAQRIRPLTSETAEWTGVEHGEIDTRRPYRCFARDARGNKCRDRFLDIFFYHGDLARGISFEHLLRNASQMSARIDSAFGNELKTALVSIATDGETYGHHDRFGELGLAYLLNVEAEARDIEPINYSAFLAGNPPEFEVELKPGPNGEGTAWSCAHGVGRWYRNCGCSTGGEEGWQQEWRTPLRSALDNLRDRLNTITEEQGHGLFTDVWRARDAYIDVILDRRPATIEPFLPNTLRGNSPGQNRPQLSS
;
A
#
# COMPACT_ATOMS: atom_id res chain seq x y z
N GLY A 1 -3.96 21.57 6.44
CA GLY A 1 -4.22 20.43 7.34
C GLY A 1 -4.02 19.13 6.60
N HIS A 2 -3.78 18.03 7.32
CA HIS A 2 -3.63 16.69 6.73
C HIS A 2 -4.94 15.91 6.85
N GLY A 3 -5.35 15.21 5.78
CA GLY A 3 -6.56 14.38 5.80
C GLY A 3 -6.25 12.90 6.05
N SER A 4 -7.15 12.19 6.72
CA SER A 4 -6.94 10.79 7.13
C SER A 4 -7.02 9.77 6.00
N ALA A 5 -7.63 10.12 4.86
CA ALA A 5 -7.73 9.21 3.72
C ALA A 5 -6.36 9.00 3.03
N ILE A 6 -6.07 7.76 2.67
CA ILE A 6 -4.92 7.32 1.87
C ILE A 6 -5.39 6.71 0.53
N ALA A 7 -4.54 6.72 -0.49
CA ALA A 7 -4.83 6.02 -1.74
C ALA A 7 -4.75 4.50 -1.53
N GLN A 8 -5.18 3.72 -2.52
CA GLN A 8 -5.01 2.27 -2.55
C GLN A 8 -4.56 1.85 -3.96
N CYS A 9 -3.69 0.84 -4.08
CA CYS A 9 -3.41 0.25 -5.39
C CYS A 9 -4.71 -0.28 -6.02
N TYR A 10 -5.02 0.22 -7.22
CA TYR A 10 -6.40 0.29 -7.72
C TYR A 10 -7.19 -1.04 -7.74
N ASN A 11 -6.58 -2.15 -8.17
CA ASN A 11 -7.22 -3.47 -8.30
C ASN A 11 -6.84 -4.46 -7.19
N HIS A 12 -6.21 -3.98 -6.11
CA HIS A 12 -5.78 -4.80 -4.97
C HIS A 12 -4.88 -6.01 -5.35
N ILE A 13 -3.98 -5.85 -6.32
CA ILE A 13 -3.05 -6.91 -6.74
C ILE A 13 -1.82 -6.99 -5.81
N ILE A 14 -1.23 -8.17 -5.70
CA ILE A 14 0.04 -8.36 -4.95
C ILE A 14 1.19 -7.72 -5.72
N MET A 15 1.50 -6.47 -5.36
CA MET A 15 2.43 -5.60 -6.08
C MET A 15 3.79 -6.24 -6.35
N PRO A 16 4.45 -6.92 -5.38
CA PRO A 16 5.77 -7.52 -5.62
C PRO A 16 5.77 -8.61 -6.70
N LEU A 17 4.62 -9.25 -6.95
CA LEU A 17 4.48 -10.28 -7.97
C LEU A 17 4.07 -9.72 -9.33
N ALA A 18 3.69 -8.45 -9.44
CA ALA A 18 3.25 -7.85 -10.69
C ALA A 18 4.45 -7.35 -11.52
N ALA A 19 4.29 -7.36 -12.85
CA ALA A 19 5.25 -6.73 -13.74
C ALA A 19 5.37 -5.23 -13.45
N GLU A 20 6.54 -4.63 -13.70
CA GLU A 20 6.81 -3.23 -13.40
C GLU A 20 5.79 -2.26 -14.01
N ARG A 21 5.45 -2.51 -15.27
CA ARG A 21 4.46 -1.75 -16.02
C ARG A 21 3.08 -1.79 -15.36
N ASP A 22 2.70 -2.92 -14.78
CA ASP A 22 1.41 -3.07 -14.10
C ASP A 22 1.44 -2.44 -12.71
N GLN A 23 2.55 -2.57 -11.97
CA GLN A 23 2.75 -1.85 -10.71
C GLN A 23 2.58 -0.34 -10.90
N LEU A 24 3.22 0.23 -11.94
CA LEU A 24 3.08 1.65 -12.26
C LEU A 24 1.63 2.04 -12.55
N THR A 25 0.88 1.23 -13.31
CA THR A 25 -0.55 1.48 -13.54
C THR A 25 -1.35 1.44 -12.25
N GLN A 26 -1.12 0.45 -11.39
CA GLN A 26 -1.83 0.34 -10.12
C GLN A 26 -1.62 1.55 -9.21
N ILE A 27 -0.39 2.07 -9.18
CA ILE A 27 -0.06 3.28 -8.41
C ILE A 27 -0.70 4.50 -9.05
N ARG A 28 -0.53 4.71 -10.36
CA ARG A 28 -1.11 5.85 -11.10
C ARG A 28 -2.63 5.90 -10.97
N TRP A 29 -3.29 4.76 -11.17
CA TRP A 29 -4.74 4.66 -11.08
C TRP A 29 -5.24 4.85 -9.65
N GLY A 30 -4.54 4.30 -8.67
CA GLY A 30 -4.85 4.52 -7.25
C GLY A 30 -4.76 5.98 -6.84
N ILE A 31 -3.72 6.68 -7.30
CA ILE A 31 -3.54 8.13 -7.07
C ILE A 31 -4.63 8.93 -7.80
N ALA A 32 -4.98 8.58 -9.04
CA ALA A 32 -6.01 9.27 -9.81
C ALA A 32 -7.40 9.11 -9.18
N ASP A 33 -7.78 7.89 -8.76
CA ASP A 33 -9.04 7.64 -8.04
C ASP A 33 -9.11 8.44 -6.74
N PHE A 34 -8.01 8.46 -5.98
CA PHE A 34 -7.92 9.26 -4.77
C PHE A 34 -8.13 10.76 -5.05
N ARG A 35 -7.41 11.33 -6.02
CA ARG A 35 -7.56 12.74 -6.42
C ARG A 35 -8.99 13.04 -6.86
N HIS A 36 -9.61 12.12 -7.60
CA HIS A 36 -10.98 12.27 -8.05
C HIS A 36 -11.96 12.34 -6.87
N ARG A 37 -11.80 11.51 -5.84
CA ARG A 37 -12.72 11.47 -4.67
C ARG A 37 -12.44 12.58 -3.67
N PHE A 38 -11.18 12.80 -3.32
CA PHE A 38 -10.78 13.65 -2.20
C PHE A 38 -10.28 15.04 -2.62
N LYS A 39 -10.16 15.31 -3.93
CA LYS A 39 -9.77 16.62 -4.50
C LYS A 39 -8.45 17.18 -3.95
N ARG A 40 -7.52 16.28 -3.60
CA ARG A 40 -6.15 16.58 -3.16
C ARG A 40 -5.19 15.44 -3.51
N GLU A 41 -3.90 15.67 -3.35
CA GLU A 41 -2.88 14.62 -3.46
C GLU A 41 -2.95 13.63 -2.28
N PRO A 42 -2.75 12.32 -2.52
CA PRO A 42 -2.55 11.35 -1.46
C PRO A 42 -1.13 11.46 -0.91
N GLU A 43 -0.99 11.40 0.42
CA GLU A 43 0.32 11.36 1.09
C GLU A 43 0.84 9.93 1.32
N SER A 44 0.01 8.93 1.04
CA SER A 44 0.32 7.50 1.18
C SER A 44 -0.61 6.66 0.30
N ILE A 45 -0.21 5.41 0.07
CA ILE A 45 -0.97 4.41 -0.66
C ILE A 45 -0.94 3.08 0.10
N TRP A 46 -2.11 2.47 0.29
CA TRP A 46 -2.24 1.13 0.85
C TRP A 46 -1.78 0.10 -0.19
N LEU A 47 -0.75 -0.65 0.18
CA LEU A 47 -0.30 -1.80 -0.60
C LEU A 47 -1.18 -3.01 -0.24
N PRO A 48 -1.73 -3.72 -1.24
CA PRO A 48 -2.52 -4.91 -1.02
C PRO A 48 -1.72 -5.91 -0.20
N GLU A 49 -2.30 -6.35 0.92
CA GLU A 49 -1.66 -7.28 1.87
C GLU A 49 -0.35 -6.75 2.50
N THR A 50 -0.19 -5.42 2.52
CA THR A 50 1.08 -4.71 2.80
C THR A 50 2.27 -5.30 2.04
N ALA A 51 2.00 -5.90 0.88
CA ALA A 51 2.99 -6.69 0.16
C ALA A 51 4.03 -5.76 -0.48
N ILE A 52 5.31 -5.97 -0.14
CA ILE A 52 6.39 -5.08 -0.58
C ILE A 52 7.71 -5.84 -0.81
N ASN A 53 8.45 -5.38 -1.81
CA ASN A 53 9.87 -5.68 -2.02
C ASN A 53 10.60 -4.38 -2.41
N GLN A 54 11.93 -4.44 -2.56
CA GLN A 54 12.75 -3.27 -2.92
C GLN A 54 12.27 -2.63 -4.23
N LYS A 55 11.92 -3.43 -5.24
CA LYS A 55 11.43 -2.93 -6.53
C LYS A 55 10.14 -2.11 -6.39
N THR A 56 9.18 -2.61 -5.63
CA THR A 56 7.92 -1.90 -5.34
C THR A 56 8.19 -0.60 -4.57
N LEU A 57 9.09 -0.62 -3.57
CA LEU A 57 9.51 0.58 -2.85
C LEU A 57 10.13 1.62 -3.80
N ASP A 58 11.09 1.21 -4.64
CA ASP A 58 11.77 2.09 -5.58
C ASP A 58 10.78 2.77 -6.53
N LEU A 59 9.80 2.02 -7.06
CA LEU A 59 8.73 2.58 -7.89
C LEU A 59 7.89 3.61 -7.14
N LEU A 60 7.47 3.31 -5.91
CA LEU A 60 6.65 4.23 -5.11
C LEU A 60 7.39 5.54 -4.80
N THR A 61 8.70 5.48 -4.54
CA THR A 61 9.51 6.70 -4.31
C THR A 61 9.61 7.62 -5.52
N THR A 62 9.21 7.16 -6.71
CA THR A 62 9.16 8.03 -7.91
C THR A 62 7.92 8.94 -7.94
N PHE A 63 6.97 8.76 -7.02
CA PHE A 63 5.75 9.55 -6.91
C PHE A 63 5.88 10.57 -5.77
N PRO A 64 6.14 11.87 -6.07
CA PRO A 64 6.50 12.87 -5.05
C PRO A 64 5.41 13.16 -4.00
N SER A 65 4.15 12.82 -4.30
CA SER A 65 3.05 13.00 -3.37
C SER A 65 3.09 11.99 -2.22
N LEU A 66 3.61 10.79 -2.47
CA LEU A 66 3.68 9.72 -1.48
C LEU A 66 4.85 9.99 -0.52
N LYS A 67 4.55 10.02 0.77
CA LYS A 67 5.49 10.33 1.85
C LYS A 67 5.74 9.14 2.75
N TYR A 68 4.72 8.30 2.97
CA TYR A 68 4.85 7.15 3.86
C TYR A 68 4.08 5.91 3.41
N LEU A 69 4.42 4.77 4.02
CA LEU A 69 3.69 3.50 3.95
C LEU A 69 3.39 2.96 5.35
N ILE A 70 2.43 2.05 5.43
CA ILE A 70 2.08 1.31 6.65
C ILE A 70 2.41 -0.16 6.41
N LEU A 71 3.24 -0.76 7.26
CA LEU A 71 3.71 -2.15 7.13
C LEU A 71 3.59 -2.91 8.46
N SER A 72 3.70 -4.24 8.38
CA SER A 72 3.78 -5.10 9.56
C SER A 72 5.17 -5.05 10.19
N PRO A 73 5.29 -5.07 11.55
CA PRO A 73 6.58 -5.05 12.23
C PRO A 73 7.50 -6.19 11.80
N HIS A 74 6.93 -7.34 11.41
CA HIS A 74 7.70 -8.48 10.90
C HIS A 74 8.28 -8.27 9.49
N GLN A 75 8.03 -7.15 8.83
CA GLN A 75 8.61 -6.82 7.52
C GLN A 75 9.92 -6.02 7.64
N ALA A 76 10.23 -5.47 8.83
CA ALA A 76 11.51 -4.85 9.11
C ALA A 76 12.61 -5.90 9.23
N GLN A 77 13.81 -5.61 8.71
CA GLN A 77 14.99 -6.46 8.90
C GLN A 77 15.93 -5.87 9.93
N ARG A 78 16.28 -4.60 9.79
CA ARG A 78 17.24 -3.93 10.67
C ARG A 78 17.07 -2.42 10.63
N ILE A 79 17.48 -1.77 11.71
CA ILE A 79 17.41 -0.31 11.86
C ILE A 79 18.77 0.27 12.28
N ARG A 80 18.97 1.55 12.02
CA ARG A 80 20.10 2.32 12.56
C ARG A 80 19.76 3.80 12.66
N PRO A 81 20.42 4.59 13.52
CA PRO A 81 20.22 6.03 13.58
C PRO A 81 20.51 6.72 12.23
N LEU A 82 19.65 7.68 11.81
CA LEU A 82 19.89 8.50 10.62
C LEU A 82 21.06 9.47 10.77
N THR A 83 21.39 9.83 12.02
CA THR A 83 22.44 10.80 12.35
C THR A 83 23.86 10.27 12.16
N SER A 84 24.03 8.96 12.00
CA SER A 84 25.35 8.34 11.84
C SER A 84 25.31 7.20 10.83
N GLU A 85 25.92 7.42 9.67
CA GLU A 85 26.01 6.40 8.63
C GLU A 85 26.95 5.24 8.97
N THR A 86 27.84 5.45 9.94
CA THR A 86 28.77 4.44 10.45
C THR A 86 28.23 3.69 11.66
N ALA A 87 27.05 4.08 12.18
CA ALA A 87 26.41 3.33 13.24
C ALA A 87 26.12 1.89 12.79
N GLU A 88 26.35 0.94 13.69
CA GLU A 88 26.03 -0.46 13.46
C GLU A 88 24.53 -0.64 13.29
N TRP A 89 24.15 -1.59 12.44
CA TRP A 89 22.77 -1.98 12.27
C TRP A 89 22.32 -2.85 13.43
N THR A 90 21.11 -2.59 13.94
CA THR A 90 20.43 -3.44 14.91
C THR A 90 19.37 -4.28 14.20
N GLY A 91 19.46 -5.61 14.30
CA GLY A 91 18.45 -6.53 13.78
C GLY A 91 17.11 -6.40 14.52
N VAL A 92 16.01 -6.45 13.76
CA VAL A 92 14.62 -6.41 14.27
C VAL A 92 13.72 -7.37 13.49
N GLU A 93 14.33 -8.40 12.91
CA GLU A 93 13.68 -9.34 12.00
C GLU A 93 12.62 -10.23 12.67
N HIS A 94 12.45 -10.26 13.98
CA HIS A 94 11.38 -11.04 14.62
C HIS A 94 10.22 -10.16 15.10
N GLY A 95 10.18 -8.89 14.70
CA GLY A 95 9.10 -7.96 15.03
C GLY A 95 9.37 -7.11 16.27
N GLU A 96 10.64 -7.02 16.70
CA GLU A 96 11.09 -6.24 17.86
C GLU A 96 11.19 -4.73 17.58
N ILE A 97 10.82 -4.30 16.38
CA ILE A 97 10.85 -2.89 15.99
C ILE A 97 9.88 -2.06 16.84
N ASP A 98 10.33 -0.89 17.30
CA ASP A 98 9.48 0.05 18.04
C ASP A 98 8.42 0.67 17.12
N THR A 99 7.20 0.14 17.19
CA THR A 99 6.06 0.58 16.35
C THR A 99 5.55 1.99 16.68
N ARG A 100 6.09 2.65 17.71
CA ARG A 100 5.60 3.96 18.19
C ARG A 100 6.15 5.17 17.44
N ARG A 101 6.99 4.95 16.43
CA ARG A 101 7.68 6.00 15.66
C ARG A 101 7.81 5.62 14.18
N PRO A 102 7.97 6.60 13.28
CA PRO A 102 8.27 6.32 11.89
C PRO A 102 9.75 6.05 11.65
N TYR A 103 10.04 5.33 10.56
CA TYR A 103 11.39 5.00 10.10
C TYR A 103 11.59 5.41 8.64
N ARG A 104 12.76 5.90 8.26
CA ARG A 104 13.04 6.22 6.86
C ARG A 104 13.54 5.00 6.10
N CYS A 105 12.93 4.68 4.96
CA CYS A 105 13.39 3.62 4.07
C CYS A 105 13.78 4.20 2.71
N PHE A 106 15.05 4.07 2.35
CA PHE A 106 15.59 4.64 1.12
C PHE A 106 15.39 3.71 -0.09
N ALA A 107 15.16 4.32 -1.25
CA ALA A 107 15.22 3.64 -2.53
C ALA A 107 16.65 3.18 -2.85
N ARG A 108 16.75 2.23 -3.77
CA ARG A 108 18.00 1.78 -4.36
C ARG A 108 18.06 2.08 -5.86
N ASP A 109 19.27 2.27 -6.37
CA ASP A 109 19.52 2.35 -7.80
C ASP A 109 19.61 0.94 -8.42
N ALA A 110 19.76 0.86 -9.74
CA ALA A 110 19.88 -0.41 -10.46
C ALA A 110 21.11 -1.25 -10.05
N ARG A 111 22.08 -0.67 -9.33
CA ARG A 111 23.27 -1.34 -8.80
C ARG A 111 23.11 -1.73 -7.32
N GLY A 112 21.96 -1.42 -6.70
CA GLY A 112 21.68 -1.67 -5.29
C GLY A 112 22.19 -0.60 -4.33
N ASN A 113 22.74 0.51 -4.84
CA ASN A 113 23.22 1.61 -4.00
C ASN A 113 22.05 2.45 -3.51
N LYS A 114 22.17 2.97 -2.30
CA LYS A 114 21.17 3.83 -1.68
C LYS A 114 21.03 5.17 -2.42
N CYS A 115 19.81 5.54 -2.78
CA CYS A 115 19.47 6.88 -3.27
C CYS A 115 19.09 7.77 -2.09
N ARG A 116 20.01 8.61 -1.61
CA ARG A 116 19.80 9.43 -0.40
C ARG A 116 18.68 10.46 -0.51
N ASP A 117 18.31 10.84 -1.73
CA ASP A 117 17.29 11.82 -2.07
C ASP A 117 15.91 11.18 -2.35
N ARG A 118 15.82 9.84 -2.39
CA ARG A 118 14.57 9.11 -2.64
C ARG A 118 14.28 8.14 -1.51
N PHE A 119 13.20 8.36 -0.80
CA PHE A 119 12.80 7.54 0.34
C PHE A 119 11.28 7.60 0.54
N LEU A 120 10.79 6.63 1.32
CA LEU A 120 9.48 6.70 1.96
C LEU A 120 9.68 6.46 3.45
N ASP A 121 8.92 7.18 4.27
CA ASP A 121 8.88 6.92 5.69
C ASP A 121 7.89 5.77 5.98
N ILE A 122 8.15 4.96 6.99
CA ILE A 122 7.43 3.71 7.24
C ILE A 122 6.89 3.76 8.67
N PHE A 123 5.58 3.58 8.78
CA PHE A 123 4.92 3.27 10.04
C PHE A 123 4.73 1.77 10.14
N PHE A 124 5.12 1.20 11.28
CA PHE A 124 4.82 -0.19 11.61
C PHE A 124 3.64 -0.20 12.58
N TYR A 125 2.59 -0.97 12.27
CA TYR A 125 1.44 -1.06 13.17
C TYR A 125 1.73 -2.00 14.35
N HIS A 126 1.01 -1.82 15.46
CA HIS A 126 1.14 -2.63 16.66
C HIS A 126 0.51 -4.02 16.44
N GLY A 127 1.35 -5.04 16.26
CA GLY A 127 0.94 -6.39 15.89
C GLY A 127 -0.11 -7.01 16.81
N ASP A 128 0.10 -6.94 18.13
CA ASP A 128 -0.82 -7.57 19.10
C ASP A 128 -2.18 -6.87 19.20
N LEU A 129 -2.25 -5.56 19.01
CA LEU A 129 -3.51 -4.82 19.01
C LEU A 129 -4.30 -5.12 17.74
N ALA A 130 -3.63 -5.09 16.58
CA ALA A 130 -4.24 -5.48 15.30
C ALA A 130 -4.79 -6.91 15.36
N ARG A 131 -4.00 -7.87 15.86
CA ARG A 131 -4.43 -9.27 16.05
C ARG A 131 -5.59 -9.39 17.05
N GLY A 132 -5.54 -8.66 18.16
CA GLY A 132 -6.60 -8.64 19.17
C GLY A 132 -7.94 -8.15 18.61
N ILE A 133 -7.90 -7.12 17.76
CA ILE A 133 -9.09 -6.61 17.08
C ILE A 133 -9.61 -7.59 16.03
N SER A 134 -8.75 -8.11 15.16
CA SER A 134 -9.18 -8.96 14.05
C SER A 134 -9.63 -10.36 14.47
N PHE A 135 -9.08 -10.92 15.56
CA PHE A 135 -9.26 -12.35 15.88
C PHE A 135 -9.64 -12.65 17.34
N GLU A 136 -9.54 -11.70 18.27
CA GLU A 136 -9.83 -11.92 19.70
C GLU A 136 -11.06 -11.13 20.20
N HIS A 137 -11.84 -10.53 19.31
CA HIS A 137 -13.03 -9.74 19.64
C HIS A 137 -12.77 -8.60 20.63
N LEU A 138 -11.57 -8.00 20.58
CA LEU A 138 -11.16 -6.95 21.53
C LEU A 138 -12.13 -5.75 21.55
N LEU A 139 -12.81 -5.49 20.42
CA LEU A 139 -13.80 -4.41 20.29
C LEU A 139 -15.06 -4.61 21.15
N ARG A 140 -15.33 -5.82 21.64
CA ARG A 140 -16.52 -6.11 22.46
C ARG A 140 -16.39 -5.64 23.90
N ASN A 141 -15.19 -5.32 24.36
CA ASN A 141 -14.95 -4.84 25.72
C ASN A 141 -14.06 -3.59 25.68
N ALA A 142 -14.69 -2.42 25.73
CA ALA A 142 -14.02 -1.14 25.68
C ALA A 142 -12.95 -1.00 26.78
N SER A 143 -13.24 -1.39 28.02
CA SER A 143 -12.27 -1.28 29.12
C SER A 143 -11.00 -2.12 28.87
N GLN A 144 -11.16 -3.33 28.33
CA GLN A 144 -10.02 -4.17 27.97
C GLN A 144 -9.23 -3.58 26.79
N MET A 145 -9.93 -3.09 25.77
CA MET A 145 -9.32 -2.45 24.61
C MET A 145 -8.48 -1.24 25.03
N SER A 146 -9.06 -0.34 25.81
CA SER A 146 -8.39 0.87 26.26
C SER A 146 -7.17 0.57 27.13
N ALA A 147 -7.29 -0.40 28.06
CA ALA A 147 -6.15 -0.81 28.88
C ALA A 147 -4.99 -1.38 28.04
N ARG A 148 -5.28 -2.11 26.96
CA ARG A 148 -4.25 -2.58 26.02
C ARG A 148 -3.63 -1.44 25.21
N ILE A 149 -4.42 -0.45 24.82
CA ILE A 149 -3.93 0.76 24.11
C ILE A 149 -3.03 1.58 25.02
N ASP A 150 -3.43 1.84 26.27
CA ASP A 150 -2.61 2.54 27.27
C ASP A 150 -1.26 1.82 27.47
N SER A 151 -1.32 0.50 27.60
CA SER A 151 -0.11 -0.32 27.76
C SER A 151 0.81 -0.25 26.54
N ALA A 152 0.26 -0.04 25.34
CA ALA A 152 1.03 0.06 24.10
C ALA A 152 1.80 1.38 23.96
N PHE A 153 1.38 2.46 24.62
CA PHE A 153 2.20 3.69 24.70
C PHE A 153 3.46 3.46 25.55
N GLY A 154 3.37 2.59 26.57
CA GLY A 154 4.45 2.29 27.49
C GLY A 154 4.72 3.43 28.48
N ASN A 155 5.85 3.35 29.19
CA ASN A 155 6.20 4.29 30.26
C ASN A 155 7.13 5.44 29.80
N GLU A 156 7.43 5.56 28.50
CA GLU A 156 8.36 6.56 27.99
C GLU A 156 7.68 7.90 27.76
N LEU A 157 8.27 8.99 28.27
CA LEU A 157 7.76 10.37 28.17
C LEU A 157 7.93 11.02 26.78
N LYS A 158 8.16 10.23 25.71
CA LYS A 158 8.32 10.74 24.35
C LYS A 158 6.99 10.67 23.60
N THR A 159 6.76 11.62 22.69
CA THR A 159 5.65 11.56 21.73
C THR A 159 5.67 10.21 21.00
N ALA A 160 4.61 9.43 21.17
CA ALA A 160 4.48 8.07 20.68
C ALA A 160 3.18 7.93 19.89
N LEU A 161 3.19 7.10 18.84
CA LEU A 161 2.02 6.76 18.04
C LEU A 161 1.63 5.30 18.27
N VAL A 162 0.43 5.02 18.75
CA VAL A 162 -0.10 3.65 18.70
C VAL A 162 -0.85 3.47 17.37
N SER A 163 -0.19 2.81 16.41
CA SER A 163 -0.73 2.50 15.10
C SER A 163 -1.44 1.14 15.11
N ILE A 164 -2.65 1.07 14.55
CA ILE A 164 -3.41 -0.18 14.38
C ILE A 164 -3.85 -0.26 12.92
N ALA A 165 -3.62 -1.41 12.28
CA ALA A 165 -4.06 -1.67 10.91
C ALA A 165 -4.84 -3.00 10.86
N THR A 166 -6.09 -2.94 10.40
CA THR A 166 -7.03 -4.06 10.30
C THR A 166 -7.94 -3.86 9.09
N ASP A 167 -8.51 -4.92 8.54
CA ASP A 167 -9.50 -4.83 7.47
C ASP A 167 -10.77 -4.11 7.94
N GLY A 168 -11.36 -3.29 7.07
CA GLY A 168 -12.54 -2.47 7.39
C GLY A 168 -13.76 -3.32 7.73
N GLU A 169 -13.87 -4.48 7.10
CA GLU A 169 -14.91 -5.50 7.32
C GLU A 169 -14.91 -6.04 8.76
N THR A 170 -13.83 -5.83 9.53
CA THR A 170 -13.79 -6.18 10.96
C THR A 170 -14.89 -5.45 11.74
N TYR A 171 -15.17 -4.20 11.39
CA TYR A 171 -16.09 -3.32 12.12
C TYR A 171 -17.53 -3.48 11.62
N GLY A 172 -18.20 -4.55 12.07
CA GLY A 172 -19.63 -4.79 11.85
C GLY A 172 -19.95 -6.03 11.04
N HIS A 173 -19.09 -6.42 10.08
CA HIS A 173 -19.30 -7.64 9.27
C HIS A 173 -18.70 -8.89 9.95
N HIS A 174 -17.39 -8.88 10.25
CA HIS A 174 -16.74 -10.01 10.92
C HIS A 174 -16.93 -9.98 12.44
N ASP A 175 -16.91 -8.79 13.06
CA ASP A 175 -17.31 -8.63 14.44
C ASP A 175 -18.57 -7.77 14.53
N ARG A 176 -19.70 -8.43 14.83
CA ARG A 176 -20.98 -7.76 14.98
C ARG A 176 -20.88 -6.71 16.08
N PHE A 177 -21.24 -5.47 15.76
CA PHE A 177 -21.14 -4.29 16.64
C PHE A 177 -19.70 -3.79 16.90
N GLY A 178 -18.70 -4.27 16.15
CA GLY A 178 -17.33 -3.78 16.26
C GLY A 178 -17.20 -2.27 15.98
N GLU A 179 -18.07 -1.72 15.14
CA GLU A 179 -18.15 -0.28 14.85
C GLU A 179 -18.55 0.55 16.08
N LEU A 180 -19.37 -0.01 16.99
CA LEU A 180 -19.72 0.65 18.25
C LEU A 180 -18.52 0.71 19.20
N GLY A 181 -17.73 -0.37 19.26
CA GLY A 181 -16.48 -0.41 20.02
C GLY A 181 -15.48 0.65 19.55
N LEU A 182 -15.31 0.79 18.23
CA LEU A 182 -14.47 1.83 17.64
C LEU A 182 -15.00 3.25 17.95
N ALA A 183 -16.31 3.48 17.81
CA ALA A 183 -16.91 4.78 18.11
C ALA A 183 -16.73 5.16 19.59
N TYR A 184 -16.92 4.20 20.50
CA TYR A 184 -16.75 4.43 21.94
C TYR A 184 -15.28 4.68 22.30
N LEU A 185 -14.34 3.94 21.70
CA LEU A 185 -12.90 4.21 21.87
C LEU A 185 -12.57 5.67 21.53
N LEU A 186 -12.98 6.12 20.34
CA LEU A 186 -12.59 7.44 19.82
C LEU A 186 -13.27 8.60 20.53
N ASN A 187 -14.52 8.44 20.97
CA ASN A 187 -15.32 9.54 21.52
C ASN A 187 -15.45 9.54 23.05
N VAL A 188 -15.01 8.48 23.74
CA VAL A 188 -15.12 8.37 25.20
C VAL A 188 -13.78 8.01 25.82
N GLU A 189 -13.21 6.88 25.42
CA GLU A 189 -12.03 6.35 26.11
C GLU A 189 -10.75 7.13 25.80
N ALA A 190 -10.61 7.64 24.56
CA ALA A 190 -9.47 8.44 24.15
C ALA A 190 -9.38 9.76 24.94
N GLU A 191 -10.49 10.50 25.04
CA GLU A 191 -10.56 11.74 25.84
C GLU A 191 -10.30 11.45 27.34
N ALA A 192 -10.91 10.40 27.88
CA ALA A 192 -10.72 10.02 29.29
C ALA A 192 -9.27 9.66 29.66
N ARG A 193 -8.41 9.40 28.66
CA ARG A 193 -7.01 8.98 28.82
C ARG A 193 -6.00 9.97 28.27
N ASP A 194 -6.44 11.14 27.82
CA ASP A 194 -5.59 12.14 27.16
C ASP A 194 -4.88 11.56 25.91
N ILE A 195 -5.56 10.65 25.21
CA ILE A 195 -5.09 10.10 23.93
C ILE A 195 -5.71 10.94 22.81
N GLU A 196 -4.86 11.54 21.97
CA GLU A 196 -5.30 12.28 20.80
C GLU A 196 -5.40 11.37 19.56
N PRO A 197 -6.60 11.21 18.95
CA PRO A 197 -6.71 10.56 17.65
C PRO A 197 -6.04 11.41 16.56
N ILE A 198 -4.95 10.90 15.98
CA ILE A 198 -4.17 11.59 14.96
C ILE A 198 -4.00 10.73 13.71
N ASN A 199 -3.91 11.35 12.53
CA ASN A 199 -3.55 10.66 11.30
C ASN A 199 -2.03 10.65 11.07
N TYR A 200 -1.54 9.64 10.35
CA TYR A 200 -0.10 9.45 10.07
C TYR A 200 0.57 10.68 9.45
N SER A 201 -0.09 11.36 8.51
CA SER A 201 0.44 12.56 7.86
C SER A 201 0.67 13.71 8.86
N ALA A 202 -0.31 13.97 9.72
CA ALA A 202 -0.19 14.99 10.77
C ALA A 202 0.89 14.63 11.79
N PHE A 203 0.94 13.36 12.20
CA PHE A 203 1.98 12.87 13.11
C PHE A 203 3.38 13.02 12.52
N LEU A 204 3.58 12.60 11.26
CA LEU A 204 4.87 12.65 10.57
C LEU A 204 5.40 14.08 10.40
N ALA A 205 4.51 15.05 10.19
CA ALA A 205 4.90 16.46 10.03
C ALA A 205 5.54 17.04 11.30
N GLY A 206 5.12 16.60 12.49
CA GLY A 206 5.70 16.99 13.77
C GLY A 206 6.80 16.06 14.28
N ASN A 207 6.86 14.82 13.78
CA ASN A 207 7.72 13.77 14.29
C ASN A 207 8.46 13.06 13.13
N PRO A 208 9.47 13.71 12.52
CA PRO A 208 10.24 13.10 11.45
C PRO A 208 11.03 11.88 11.95
N PRO A 209 11.33 10.89 11.08
CA PRO A 209 12.07 9.70 11.49
C PRO A 209 13.46 10.03 12.05
N GLU A 210 13.84 9.36 13.13
CA GLU A 210 15.19 9.40 13.70
C GLU A 210 16.06 8.22 13.23
N PHE A 211 15.41 7.17 12.71
CA PHE A 211 16.05 5.91 12.32
C PHE A 211 15.78 5.59 10.86
N GLU A 212 16.79 4.99 10.23
CA GLU A 212 16.67 4.32 8.94
C GLU A 212 16.24 2.87 9.18
N VAL A 213 15.41 2.33 8.28
CA VAL A 213 15.04 0.91 8.26
C VAL A 213 15.37 0.27 6.91
N GLU A 214 15.90 -0.95 6.96
CA GLU A 214 15.91 -1.85 5.81
C GLU A 214 14.82 -2.91 5.98
N LEU A 215 14.04 -3.11 4.92
CA LEU A 215 12.98 -4.11 4.87
C LEU A 215 13.56 -5.47 4.50
N LYS A 216 12.94 -6.54 5.01
CA LYS A 216 13.29 -7.90 4.62
C LYS A 216 13.06 -8.10 3.12
N PRO A 217 14.00 -8.76 2.41
CA PRO A 217 13.80 -9.08 1.00
C PRO A 217 12.69 -10.13 0.79
N GLY A 218 12.30 -10.85 1.85
CA GLY A 218 11.44 -12.03 1.75
C GLY A 218 12.17 -13.21 1.08
N PRO A 219 11.51 -14.37 0.97
CA PRO A 219 12.09 -15.54 0.30
C PRO A 219 12.51 -15.20 -1.13
N ASN A 220 13.76 -15.52 -1.48
CA ASN A 220 14.36 -15.25 -2.80
C ASN A 220 14.30 -13.79 -3.29
N GLY A 221 14.08 -12.81 -2.40
CA GLY A 221 13.92 -11.41 -2.81
C GLY A 221 12.55 -11.05 -3.39
N GLU A 222 11.57 -11.95 -3.30
CA GLU A 222 10.23 -11.77 -3.88
C GLU A 222 9.38 -10.76 -3.13
N GLY A 223 9.67 -10.52 -1.86
CA GLY A 223 8.93 -9.61 -0.98
C GLY A 223 8.28 -10.27 0.22
N THR A 224 7.85 -9.40 1.14
CA THR A 224 7.11 -9.76 2.36
C THR A 224 5.68 -9.24 2.30
N ALA A 225 4.82 -9.68 3.23
CA ALA A 225 3.44 -9.25 3.38
C ALA A 225 3.00 -9.42 4.85
N TRP A 226 1.97 -8.70 5.30
CA TRP A 226 1.51 -8.76 6.70
C TRP A 226 0.89 -10.10 7.12
N SER A 227 0.35 -10.85 6.17
CA SER A 227 -0.54 -12.00 6.43
C SER A 227 0.17 -13.34 6.28
N CYS A 228 1.48 -13.38 5.99
CA CYS A 228 2.21 -14.64 5.82
C CYS A 228 3.69 -14.55 6.20
N ALA A 229 4.16 -15.48 7.05
CA ALA A 229 5.57 -15.62 7.39
C ALA A 229 6.46 -15.96 6.16
N HIS A 230 5.87 -16.58 5.13
CA HIS A 230 6.55 -16.92 3.88
C HIS A 230 6.48 -15.80 2.82
N GLY A 231 6.24 -14.56 3.26
CA GLY A 231 6.14 -13.38 2.40
C GLY A 231 5.04 -13.49 1.36
N VAL A 232 5.33 -13.10 0.12
CA VAL A 232 4.34 -13.15 -0.98
C VAL A 232 4.01 -14.56 -1.49
N GLY A 233 4.65 -15.59 -0.94
CA GLY A 233 4.42 -16.99 -1.32
C GLY A 233 2.96 -17.44 -1.19
N ARG A 234 2.20 -16.86 -0.25
CA ARG A 234 0.78 -17.16 -0.03
C ARG A 234 -0.05 -17.04 -1.30
N TRP A 235 0.29 -16.13 -2.21
CA TRP A 235 -0.55 -15.84 -3.38
C TRP A 235 -0.16 -16.57 -4.66
N TYR A 236 0.95 -17.32 -4.66
CA TYR A 236 1.43 -17.95 -5.89
C TYR A 236 2.02 -19.35 -5.75
N ARG A 237 2.29 -19.83 -4.53
CA ARG A 237 2.80 -21.20 -4.30
C ARG A 237 2.12 -21.90 -3.13
N ASN A 238 2.34 -23.20 -3.03
CA ASN A 238 2.04 -23.94 -1.80
C ASN A 238 3.08 -23.57 -0.72
N CYS A 239 2.79 -22.50 0.04
CA CYS A 239 3.65 -22.08 1.14
C CYS A 239 3.39 -22.85 2.45
N GLY A 240 2.51 -23.86 2.44
CA GLY A 240 2.13 -24.64 3.63
C GLY A 240 1.18 -23.91 4.59
N CYS A 241 0.98 -22.59 4.46
CA CYS A 241 -0.04 -21.87 5.23
C CYS A 241 -1.44 -22.14 4.68
N SER A 242 -2.25 -22.84 5.46
CA SER A 242 -3.69 -23.02 5.24
C SER A 242 -4.49 -22.18 6.23
N THR A 243 -5.44 -21.40 5.71
CA THR A 243 -6.39 -20.61 6.50
C THR A 243 -7.74 -20.71 5.82
N GLY A 244 -8.76 -21.23 6.50
CA GLY A 244 -10.15 -21.27 6.00
C GLY A 244 -10.44 -22.32 4.90
N GLY A 245 -9.78 -23.49 4.93
CA GLY A 245 -10.07 -24.63 4.04
C GLY A 245 -10.29 -25.93 4.81
N GLU A 246 -10.75 -26.99 4.14
CA GLU A 246 -10.98 -28.29 4.79
C GLU A 246 -9.66 -29.01 5.11
N GLU A 247 -9.75 -30.00 5.99
CA GLU A 247 -8.62 -30.86 6.34
C GLU A 247 -8.07 -31.57 5.09
N GLY A 248 -6.74 -31.59 4.96
CA GLY A 248 -6.05 -32.18 3.81
C GLY A 248 -5.99 -31.30 2.56
N TRP A 249 -6.66 -30.14 2.52
CA TRP A 249 -6.53 -29.23 1.39
C TRP A 249 -5.13 -28.61 1.31
N GLN A 250 -4.53 -28.70 0.13
CA GLN A 250 -3.23 -28.11 -0.17
C GLN A 250 -3.32 -27.00 -1.22
N GLN A 251 -2.28 -26.16 -1.29
CA GLN A 251 -2.27 -24.98 -2.14
C GLN A 251 -1.37 -25.13 -3.37
N GLU A 252 -1.10 -26.37 -3.80
CA GLU A 252 -0.32 -26.68 -5.01
C GLU A 252 -0.91 -26.08 -6.28
N TRP A 253 -2.23 -25.86 -6.33
CA TRP A 253 -2.93 -25.24 -7.45
C TRP A 253 -2.55 -23.77 -7.68
N ARG A 254 -2.00 -23.07 -6.68
CA ARG A 254 -1.65 -21.64 -6.80
C ARG A 254 -0.57 -21.41 -7.86
N THR A 255 0.43 -22.29 -7.93
CA THR A 255 1.52 -22.19 -8.92
C THR A 255 1.02 -22.30 -10.35
N PRO A 256 0.32 -23.38 -10.77
CA PRO A 256 -0.18 -23.49 -12.14
C PRO A 256 -1.21 -22.42 -12.48
N LEU A 257 -2.08 -22.02 -11.53
CA LEU A 257 -3.00 -20.91 -11.79
C LEU A 257 -2.25 -19.61 -12.05
N ARG A 258 -1.27 -19.28 -11.20
CA ARG A 258 -0.47 -18.07 -11.37
C ARG A 258 0.25 -18.07 -12.70
N SER A 259 0.92 -19.17 -13.03
CA SER A 259 1.61 -19.34 -14.31
C SER A 259 0.64 -19.17 -15.48
N ALA A 260 -0.57 -19.72 -15.43
CA ALA A 260 -1.57 -19.55 -16.48
C ALA A 260 -1.99 -18.08 -16.66
N LEU A 261 -2.21 -17.35 -15.57
CA LEU A 261 -2.55 -15.92 -15.59
C LEU A 261 -1.40 -15.06 -16.11
N ASP A 262 -0.17 -15.32 -15.70
CA ASP A 262 1.01 -14.61 -16.22
C ASP A 262 1.20 -14.86 -17.72
N ASN A 263 1.07 -16.11 -18.17
CA ASN A 263 1.14 -16.45 -19.61
C ASN A 263 0.03 -15.76 -20.42
N LEU A 264 -1.19 -15.72 -19.88
CA LEU A 264 -2.29 -15.01 -20.52
C LEU A 264 -2.01 -13.51 -20.62
N ARG A 265 -1.56 -12.88 -19.52
CA ARG A 265 -1.17 -11.46 -19.49
C ARG A 265 -0.12 -11.18 -20.54
N ASP A 266 0.94 -11.98 -20.62
CA ASP A 266 2.06 -11.72 -21.52
C ASP A 266 1.63 -11.83 -22.99
N ARG A 267 0.76 -12.79 -23.33
CA ARG A 267 0.17 -12.88 -24.68
C ARG A 267 -0.74 -11.68 -24.99
N LEU A 268 -1.55 -11.24 -24.03
CA LEU A 268 -2.38 -10.05 -24.19
C LEU A 268 -1.55 -8.78 -24.36
N ASN A 269 -0.40 -8.67 -23.69
CA ASN A 269 0.52 -7.55 -23.86
C ASN A 269 1.05 -7.48 -25.29
N THR A 270 1.49 -8.60 -25.86
CA THR A 270 1.93 -8.67 -27.27
C THR A 270 0.82 -8.23 -28.22
N ILE A 271 -0.39 -8.78 -28.07
CA ILE A 271 -1.54 -8.40 -28.91
C ILE A 271 -1.87 -6.91 -28.75
N THR A 272 -1.81 -6.39 -27.52
CA THR A 272 -2.07 -4.97 -27.23
C THR A 272 -1.07 -4.06 -27.91
N GLU A 273 0.21 -4.42 -27.92
CA GLU A 273 1.26 -3.66 -28.61
C GLU A 273 1.08 -3.72 -30.13
N GLU A 274 0.88 -4.92 -30.69
CA GLU A 274 0.71 -5.13 -32.13
C GLU A 274 -0.51 -4.41 -32.69
N GLN A 275 -1.67 -4.58 -32.06
CA GLN A 275 -2.93 -4.00 -32.51
C GLN A 275 -3.04 -2.53 -32.11
N GLY A 276 -2.49 -2.16 -30.94
CA GLY A 276 -2.53 -0.79 -30.42
C GLY A 276 -1.62 0.17 -31.15
N HIS A 277 -0.50 -0.29 -31.72
CA HIS A 277 0.46 0.57 -32.43
C HIS A 277 -0.17 1.31 -33.63
N GLY A 278 -1.14 0.71 -34.31
CA GLY A 278 -1.86 1.37 -35.41
C GLY A 278 -2.86 2.43 -34.95
N LEU A 279 -3.31 2.35 -33.69
CA LEU A 279 -4.40 3.16 -33.15
C LEU A 279 -3.91 4.29 -32.24
N PHE A 280 -2.90 4.03 -31.42
CA PHE A 280 -2.42 4.96 -30.39
C PHE A 280 -1.02 5.49 -30.70
N THR A 281 -0.75 6.71 -30.25
CA THR A 281 0.62 7.24 -30.25
C THR A 281 1.51 6.44 -29.29
N ASP A 282 0.96 6.11 -28.12
CA ASP A 282 1.54 5.19 -27.14
C ASP A 282 0.39 4.47 -26.43
N VAL A 283 0.22 3.16 -26.71
CA VAL A 283 -0.88 2.35 -26.17
C VAL A 283 -0.81 2.21 -24.65
N TRP A 284 0.39 2.18 -24.07
CA TRP A 284 0.58 2.02 -22.64
C TRP A 284 0.30 3.31 -21.88
N ARG A 285 0.72 4.45 -22.44
CA ARG A 285 0.31 5.76 -21.92
C ARG A 285 -1.20 5.97 -22.05
N ALA A 286 -1.82 5.54 -23.15
CA ALA A 286 -3.26 5.60 -23.33
C ALA A 286 -4.00 4.75 -22.28
N ARG A 287 -3.55 3.50 -22.05
CA ARG A 287 -4.07 2.64 -20.97
C ARG A 287 -3.96 3.33 -19.62
N ASP A 288 -2.78 3.86 -19.27
CA ASP A 288 -2.57 4.47 -17.96
C ASP A 288 -3.44 5.73 -17.77
N ALA A 289 -3.66 6.53 -18.82
CA ALA A 289 -4.55 7.69 -18.79
C ALA A 289 -6.05 7.33 -18.80
N TYR A 290 -6.40 6.09 -19.17
CA TYR A 290 -7.81 5.67 -19.28
C TYR A 290 -8.56 5.66 -17.94
N ILE A 291 -7.84 5.73 -16.81
CA ILE A 291 -8.46 5.89 -15.49
C ILE A 291 -9.39 7.10 -15.43
N ASP A 292 -9.06 8.21 -16.10
CA ASP A 292 -9.91 9.40 -16.10
C ASP A 292 -11.29 9.09 -16.71
N VAL A 293 -11.32 8.28 -17.78
CA VAL A 293 -12.56 7.81 -18.43
C VAL A 293 -13.30 6.79 -17.56
N ILE A 294 -12.59 5.92 -16.85
CA ILE A 294 -13.21 4.97 -15.91
C ILE A 294 -13.92 5.71 -14.77
N LEU A 295 -13.28 6.75 -14.23
CA LEU A 295 -13.81 7.56 -13.12
C LEU A 295 -14.95 8.49 -13.57
N ASP A 296 -14.91 8.98 -14.82
CA ASP A 296 -15.93 9.87 -15.37
C ASP A 296 -16.16 9.64 -16.87
N ARG A 297 -17.31 9.05 -17.20
CA ARG A 297 -17.71 8.71 -18.57
C ARG A 297 -18.48 9.82 -19.29
N ARG A 298 -18.50 11.04 -18.76
CA ARG A 298 -19.16 12.16 -19.44
C ARG A 298 -18.38 12.60 -20.68
N PRO A 299 -19.05 13.17 -21.70
CA PRO A 299 -18.40 13.66 -22.91
C PRO A 299 -17.21 14.60 -22.63
N ALA A 300 -17.32 15.44 -21.59
CA ALA A 300 -16.26 16.36 -21.17
C ALA A 300 -14.92 15.68 -20.83
N THR A 301 -14.92 14.40 -20.45
CA THR A 301 -13.72 13.61 -20.14
C THR A 301 -13.29 12.72 -21.31
N ILE A 302 -14.27 12.17 -22.03
CA ILE A 302 -14.02 11.27 -23.17
C ILE A 302 -13.50 12.03 -24.39
N GLU A 303 -14.11 13.17 -24.74
CA GLU A 303 -13.77 13.93 -25.95
C GLU A 303 -12.31 14.41 -25.97
N PRO A 304 -11.71 14.87 -24.85
CA PRO A 304 -10.28 15.19 -24.82
C PRO A 304 -9.37 13.96 -24.79
N PHE A 305 -9.81 12.82 -24.24
CA PHE A 305 -8.98 11.62 -24.12
C PHE A 305 -8.59 11.07 -25.50
N LEU A 306 -9.55 10.99 -26.43
CA LEU A 306 -9.34 10.42 -27.77
C LEU A 306 -8.26 11.12 -28.60
N PRO A 307 -8.30 12.44 -28.86
CA PRO A 307 -7.28 13.12 -29.65
C PRO A 307 -5.91 13.12 -28.97
N ASN A 308 -5.85 13.10 -27.64
CA ASN A 308 -4.58 13.07 -26.90
C ASN A 308 -3.87 11.72 -26.94
N THR A 309 -4.56 10.65 -27.32
CA THR A 309 -4.03 9.27 -27.26
C THR A 309 -3.97 8.60 -28.63
N LEU A 310 -4.90 8.90 -29.53
CA LEU A 310 -4.96 8.31 -30.86
C LEU A 310 -3.85 8.84 -31.78
N ARG A 311 -3.36 7.97 -32.65
CA ARG A 311 -2.41 8.32 -33.71
C ARG A 311 -3.15 9.08 -34.83
N GLY A 312 -2.54 10.13 -35.37
CA GLY A 312 -3.08 10.89 -36.51
C GLY A 312 -4.13 11.95 -36.17
N ASN A 313 -4.57 12.05 -34.91
CA ASN A 313 -5.41 13.15 -34.43
C ASN A 313 -4.56 14.33 -33.93
N SER A 314 -3.81 14.97 -34.83
CA SER A 314 -3.34 16.32 -34.56
C SER A 314 -4.56 17.26 -34.55
N PRO A 315 -4.71 18.18 -33.58
CA PRO A 315 -5.78 19.18 -33.61
C PRO A 315 -5.52 20.09 -34.81
N GLY A 316 -6.17 19.78 -35.94
CA GLY A 316 -5.95 20.49 -37.20
C GLY A 316 -6.18 19.69 -38.49
N GLN A 317 -6.35 18.36 -38.44
CA GLN A 317 -6.65 17.58 -39.65
C GLN A 317 -8.01 16.90 -39.59
N ASN A 318 -8.91 17.41 -40.44
CA ASN A 318 -10.19 16.83 -40.88
C ASN A 318 -11.31 16.68 -39.83
N ARG A 319 -12.02 17.79 -39.58
CA ARG A 319 -13.49 17.72 -39.57
C ARG A 319 -13.97 17.99 -41.01
N PRO A 320 -14.58 17.03 -41.71
CA PRO A 320 -15.38 17.36 -42.88
C PRO A 320 -16.47 18.31 -42.39
N GLN A 321 -16.53 19.51 -42.98
CA GLN A 321 -17.72 20.32 -42.90
C GLN A 321 -18.86 19.48 -43.49
N LEU A 322 -19.81 19.09 -42.66
CA LEU A 322 -21.11 18.65 -43.15
C LEU A 322 -21.80 19.91 -43.69
N SER A 323 -21.70 20.11 -45.00
CA SER A 323 -22.50 21.07 -45.72
C SER A 323 -23.90 20.51 -45.98
N SER A 324 -24.87 21.42 -45.93
CA SER A 324 -26.33 21.36 -46.11
C SER A 324 -27.15 20.68 -45.03
#